data_AF-A0A1G1HVT7-F1
#
_entry.id   AF-A0A1G1HVT7-F1
#
_cell.length_a   1.000
_cell.length_b   1.000
_cell.length_c   1.000
_cell.angle_alpha   90.00
_cell.angle_beta   90.00
_cell.angle_gamma   90.00
#
_symmetry.space_group_name_H-M   'P 1'
#
loop_
_entity.id
_entity.type
_entity.pdbx_description
1 polymer ?
#
loop_
_entity_poly.entity_id
_entity_poly.type
_entity_poly.pdbx_seq_one_letter_code
_entity_poly.pdbx_strand_id
1 'polypeptide(L)'
;MREIEYLVYLSPEMEDRLRVSALQEQGSILGFVVQYEAFLKGEWRPIVRYDTAHGFSHRDRIRPSGVMEKQPLFFDSYNLALTHASLDLKANWASYRDAYEQEMKE
;
A
#
# COMPACT_ATOMS: atom_id res chain seq x y z
N MET A 1 -4.86 -23.16 3.32
CA MET A 1 -4.37 -21.77 3.24
C MET A 1 -3.11 -21.67 2.38
N ARG A 2 -2.98 -20.57 1.63
CA ARG A 2 -1.86 -20.24 0.76
C ARG A 2 -1.42 -18.82 1.06
N GLU A 3 -0.12 -18.62 1.22
CA GLU A 3 0.48 -17.30 1.29
C GLU A 3 0.87 -16.83 -0.13
N ILE A 4 0.64 -15.56 -0.39
CA ILE A 4 1.01 -14.87 -1.62
C ILE A 4 1.87 -13.69 -1.20
N GLU A 5 3.09 -13.64 -1.72
CA GLU A 5 4.00 -12.52 -1.52
C GLU A 5 4.67 -12.17 -2.84
N TYR A 6 4.71 -10.88 -3.18
CA TYR A 6 5.43 -10.39 -4.33
C TYR A 6 5.75 -8.89 -4.21
N LEU A 7 6.69 -8.46 -5.04
CA LEU A 7 7.14 -7.08 -5.15
C LEU A 7 7.09 -6.65 -6.61
N VAL A 8 6.59 -5.44 -6.87
CA VAL A 8 6.52 -4.84 -8.21
C VAL A 8 7.18 -3.48 -8.16
N TYR A 9 8.14 -3.20 -9.05
CA TYR A 9 8.65 -1.85 -9.25
C TYR A 9 7.68 -1.05 -10.13
N LEU A 10 7.40 0.19 -9.71
CA LEU A 10 6.43 1.10 -10.33
C LEU A 10 7.11 2.16 -11.20
N SER A 11 8.40 2.41 -11.00
CA SER A 11 9.22 3.32 -11.80
C SER A 11 10.39 2.59 -12.50
N PRO A 12 10.83 3.05 -13.69
CA PRO A 12 11.99 2.50 -14.40
C PRO A 12 13.29 2.55 -13.59
N GLU A 13 13.42 3.56 -12.73
CA GLU A 13 14.58 3.78 -11.86
C GLU A 13 14.61 2.81 -10.67
N MET A 14 13.56 2.00 -10.51
CA MET A 14 13.40 1.04 -9.42
C MET A 14 13.43 1.70 -8.03
N GLU A 15 13.02 2.97 -7.96
CA GLU A 15 12.91 3.74 -6.71
C GLU A 15 11.49 3.72 -6.13
N ASP A 16 10.53 3.19 -6.87
CA ASP A 16 9.13 3.11 -6.43
C ASP A 16 8.70 1.66 -6.50
N ARG A 17 8.14 1.15 -5.41
CA ARG A 17 7.72 -0.26 -5.35
C ARG A 17 6.42 -0.48 -4.61
N LEU A 18 5.71 -1.49 -5.06
CA LEU A 18 4.55 -2.08 -4.41
C LEU A 18 4.96 -3.41 -3.77
N ARG A 19 4.86 -3.52 -2.45
CA ARG A 19 5.00 -4.79 -1.73
C ARG A 19 3.61 -5.32 -1.40
N VAL A 20 3.34 -6.56 -1.77
CA VAL A 20 2.04 -7.20 -1.56
C VAL A 20 2.23 -8.50 -0.79
N SER A 21 1.47 -8.67 0.29
CA SER A 21 1.28 -9.96 0.96
C SER A 21 -0.21 -10.24 1.13
N ALA A 22 -0.62 -11.49 0.98
CA ALA A 22 -2.00 -11.90 1.19
C ALA A 22 -2.09 -13.35 1.65
N LEU A 23 -3.09 -13.64 2.48
CA LEU A 23 -3.48 -14.98 2.85
C LEU A 23 -4.74 -15.37 2.08
N GLN A 24 -4.69 -16.51 1.39
CA GLN A 24 -5.79 -17.01 0.57
C GLN A 24 -6.22 -18.41 1.03
N GLU A 25 -7.53 -18.67 0.99
CA GLU A 25 -8.10 -20.00 1.14
C GLU A 25 -9.24 -20.22 0.14
N GLN A 26 -9.17 -21.31 -0.64
CA GLN A 26 -10.21 -21.71 -1.61
C GLN A 26 -10.69 -20.59 -2.55
N GLY A 27 -9.80 -19.66 -2.94
CA GLY A 27 -10.16 -18.53 -3.81
C GLY A 27 -10.53 -17.23 -3.08
N SER A 28 -10.73 -17.30 -1.76
CA SER A 28 -11.08 -16.15 -0.92
C SER A 28 -9.84 -15.59 -0.23
N ILE A 29 -9.70 -14.26 -0.19
CA ILE A 29 -8.68 -13.58 0.59
C ILE A 29 -9.16 -13.48 2.04
N LEU A 30 -8.34 -13.95 2.96
CA LEU A 30 -8.59 -13.92 4.41
C LEU A 30 -7.96 -12.69 5.08
N GLY A 31 -6.95 -12.10 4.43
CA GLY A 31 -6.32 -10.86 4.85
C GLY A 31 -5.18 -10.49 3.91
N PHE A 32 -4.79 -9.22 3.90
CA PHE A 32 -3.72 -8.75 3.03
C PHE A 32 -3.03 -7.49 3.55
N VAL A 33 -1.86 -7.20 2.98
CA VAL A 33 -1.17 -5.92 3.05
C VAL A 33 -0.72 -5.54 1.63
N VAL A 34 -1.08 -4.35 1.17
CA VAL A 34 -0.54 -3.73 -0.06
C VAL A 34 0.11 -2.42 0.34
N GLN A 35 1.42 -2.30 0.14
CA GLN A 35 2.19 -1.13 0.59
C GLN A 35 2.99 -0.52 -0.57
N TYR A 36 2.81 0.77 -0.78
CA TYR A 36 3.67 1.58 -1.63
C TYR A 36 4.83 2.14 -0.80
N GLU A 37 6.04 1.93 -1.31
CA GLU A 37 7.29 2.45 -0.74
C GLU A 37 8.08 3.18 -1.83
N ALA A 38 8.65 4.33 -1.46
CA ALA A 38 9.57 5.09 -2.30
C ALA A 38 10.97 5.10 -1.68
N PHE A 39 11.99 5.03 -2.52
CA PHE A 39 13.38 5.18 -2.11
C PHE A 39 13.72 6.66 -2.10
N LEU A 40 13.82 7.24 -0.91
CA LEU A 40 14.00 8.68 -0.70
C LEU A 40 15.07 8.92 0.35
N LYS A 41 16.02 9.81 0.06
CA LYS A 41 17.17 10.14 0.94
C LYS A 41 17.97 8.90 1.39
N GLY A 42 18.10 7.90 0.51
CA GLY A 42 18.93 6.70 0.75
C GLY A 42 18.25 5.56 1.50
N GLU A 43 16.94 5.64 1.75
CA GLU A 43 16.18 4.59 2.43
C GLU A 43 14.80 4.37 1.81
N TRP A 44 14.24 3.17 2.01
CA TRP A 44 12.88 2.83 1.61
C TRP A 44 11.88 3.37 2.63
N ARG A 45 11.03 4.30 2.20
CA ARG A 45 10.03 4.94 3.05
C ARG A 45 8.63 4.45 2.67
N PRO A 46 7.83 3.96 3.62
CA PRO A 46 6.44 3.62 3.35
C PRO A 46 5.61 4.89 3.25
N ILE A 47 4.82 5.02 2.18
CA ILE A 47 4.02 6.24 1.91
C ILE A 47 2.52 5.94 2.05
N VAL A 48 2.05 4.83 1.48
CA VAL A 48 0.65 4.40 1.61
C VAL A 48 0.61 2.90 1.87
N ARG A 49 -0.19 2.49 2.84
CA ARG A 49 -0.46 1.08 3.15
C ARG A 49 -1.95 0.82 3.16
N TYR A 50 -2.35 -0.28 2.55
CA TYR A 50 -3.66 -0.88 2.74
C TYR A 50 -3.48 -2.18 3.50
N ASP A 51 -4.26 -2.41 4.55
CA ASP A 51 -4.25 -3.66 5.30
C ASP A 51 -5.63 -4.00 5.87
N THR A 52 -5.75 -5.21 6.43
CA THR A 52 -6.99 -5.73 7.04
C THR A 52 -6.85 -6.02 8.54
N ALA A 53 -5.94 -5.34 9.24
CA ALA A 53 -5.55 -5.71 10.61
C ALA A 53 -6.68 -5.64 11.65
N HIS A 54 -7.79 -4.93 11.37
CA HIS A 54 -8.90 -4.72 12.29
C HIS A 54 -10.24 -5.33 11.83
N GLY A 55 -10.21 -6.36 10.98
CA GLY A 55 -11.42 -7.05 10.52
C GLY A 55 -12.18 -6.32 9.41
N PHE A 56 -11.64 -5.21 8.92
CA PHE A 56 -12.03 -4.55 7.68
C PHE A 56 -10.79 -3.84 7.10
N SER A 57 -10.86 -3.45 5.82
CA SER A 57 -9.73 -2.83 5.13
C SER A 57 -9.57 -1.36 5.52
N HIS A 58 -8.33 -0.91 5.72
CA HIS A 58 -7.99 0.50 5.90
C HIS A 58 -7.03 0.97 4.80
N ARG A 59 -6.98 2.28 4.59
CA ARG A 59 -5.88 2.98 3.93
C ARG A 59 -5.18 3.86 4.95
N ASP A 60 -3.90 3.60 5.16
CA ASP A 60 -3.01 4.40 5.98
C ASP A 60 -2.09 5.22 5.07
N ARG A 61 -2.24 6.55 5.11
CA ARG A 61 -1.28 7.47 4.48
C ARG A 61 -0.26 7.90 5.53
N ILE A 62 1.01 7.61 5.27
CA ILE A 62 2.11 7.82 6.20
C ILE A 62 2.84 9.10 5.77
N ARG A 63 2.91 10.08 6.66
CA ARG A 63 3.60 11.35 6.43
C ARG A 63 5.10 11.21 6.77
N PRO A 64 5.98 12.09 6.25
CA PRO A 64 7.40 12.08 6.60
C PRO A 64 7.69 12.23 8.09
N SER A 65 6.82 12.92 8.83
CA SER A 65 6.87 13.06 10.29
C SER A 65 6.56 11.77 11.06
N GLY A 66 6.10 10.71 10.37
CA GLY A 66 5.63 9.47 10.97
C GLY A 66 4.15 9.49 11.37
N VAL A 67 3.46 10.63 11.23
CA VAL A 67 2.00 10.71 11.44
C VAL A 67 1.28 9.88 10.38
N MET A 68 0.29 9.09 10.82
CA MET A 68 -0.50 8.24 9.95
C MET A 68 -1.95 8.71 9.90
N GLU A 69 -2.43 9.00 8.70
CA GLU A 69 -3.84 9.29 8.42
C GLU A 69 -4.53 7.99 8.03
N LYS A 70 -5.40 7.49 8.92
CA LYS A 70 -6.14 6.24 8.71
C LYS A 70 -7.52 6.54 8.13
N GLN A 71 -7.85 5.88 7.03
CA GLN A 71 -9.17 5.93 6.42
C GLN A 71 -9.78 4.52 6.39
N PRO A 72 -10.93 4.30 7.03
CA PRO A 72 -11.65 3.04 6.92
C PRO A 72 -12.22 2.87 5.52
N LEU A 73 -12.16 1.64 4.98
CA LEU A 73 -12.72 1.28 3.69
C LEU A 73 -13.64 0.07 3.85
N PHE A 74 -14.87 0.21 3.37
CA PHE A 74 -15.91 -0.81 3.47
C PHE A 74 -16.11 -1.46 2.11
N PHE A 75 -15.69 -2.71 1.99
CA PHE A 75 -15.90 -3.53 0.81
C PHE A 75 -16.62 -4.82 1.22
N ASP A 76 -17.41 -5.36 0.29
CA ASP A 76 -18.14 -6.61 0.49
C ASP A 76 -17.23 -7.83 0.68
N SER A 77 -15.98 -7.75 0.21
CA SER A 77 -14.97 -8.81 0.38
C SER A 77 -13.55 -8.27 0.38
N TYR A 78 -12.63 -9.02 0.99
CA TYR A 78 -11.20 -8.72 0.91
C TYR A 78 -10.61 -8.96 -0.47
N ASN A 79 -11.23 -9.78 -1.31
CA ASN A 79 -10.86 -9.89 -2.72
C ASN A 79 -11.01 -8.54 -3.41
N LEU A 80 -12.18 -7.89 -3.24
CA LEU A 80 -12.43 -6.57 -3.82
C LEU A 80 -11.53 -5.50 -3.22
N ALA A 81 -11.33 -5.53 -1.90
CA ALA A 81 -10.44 -4.59 -1.22
C ALA A 81 -8.97 -4.71 -1.68
N LEU A 82 -8.46 -5.95 -1.85
CA LEU A 82 -7.11 -6.21 -2.36
C LEU A 82 -6.95 -5.71 -3.80
N THR A 83 -7.94 -5.96 -4.66
CA THR A 83 -7.97 -5.46 -6.04
C THR A 83 -7.96 -3.94 -6.06
N HIS A 84 -8.83 -3.30 -5.27
CA HIS A 84 -8.88 -1.84 -5.15
C HIS A 84 -7.55 -1.26 -4.70
N ALA A 85 -6.97 -1.79 -3.62
CA ALA A 85 -5.67 -1.33 -3.09
C ALA A 85 -4.56 -1.44 -4.14
N SER A 86 -4.51 -2.55 -4.88
CA SER A 86 -3.51 -2.77 -5.92
C SER A 86 -3.69 -1.81 -7.11
N LEU A 87 -4.93 -1.53 -7.51
CA LEU A 87 -5.24 -0.63 -8.62
C LEU A 87 -4.94 0.83 -8.25
N ASP A 88 -5.37 1.27 -7.05
CA ASP A 88 -5.11 2.64 -6.57
C ASP A 88 -3.61 2.92 -6.53
N LEU A 89 -2.83 2.05 -5.88
CA LEU A 89 -1.38 2.29 -5.76
C LEU A 89 -0.67 2.22 -7.11
N LYS A 90 -1.08 1.33 -8.03
CA LYS A 90 -0.50 1.31 -9.39
C LYS A 90 -0.83 2.56 -10.20
N ALA A 91 -2.02 3.13 -10.04
CA ALA A 91 -2.47 4.30 -10.80
C ALA A 91 -1.93 5.62 -10.20
N ASN A 92 -1.83 5.69 -8.87
CA ASN A 92 -1.68 6.95 -8.15
C ASN A 92 -0.34 7.10 -7.41
N TRP A 93 0.58 6.14 -7.48
CA TRP A 93 1.86 6.19 -6.75
C TRP A 93 2.64 7.50 -6.93
N ALA A 94 2.70 8.03 -8.15
CA ALA A 94 3.46 9.25 -8.44
C ALA A 94 2.89 10.45 -7.67
N SER A 95 1.56 10.58 -7.61
CA SER A 95 0.90 11.63 -6.83
C SER A 95 1.15 11.46 -5.33
N TYR A 96 1.16 10.22 -4.82
CA TYR A 96 1.52 9.96 -3.43
C TYR A 96 2.99 10.31 -3.13
N ARG A 97 3.91 10.02 -4.05
CA ARG A 97 5.32 10.42 -3.95
C ARG A 97 5.46 11.94 -3.87
N ASP A 98 4.87 12.64 -4.84
CA ASP A 98 4.96 14.11 -4.93
C ASP A 98 4.46 14.77 -3.65
N ALA A 99 3.31 14.32 -3.14
CA ALA A 99 2.76 14.84 -1.89
C ALA A 99 3.69 14.57 -0.70
N TYR A 100 4.29 13.38 -0.62
CA TYR A 100 5.23 13.03 0.44
C TYR A 100 6.51 13.87 0.37
N GLU A 101 7.09 14.05 -0.82
CA GLU A 101 8.29 14.86 -1.03
C GLU A 101 8.06 16.36 -0.76
N GLN A 102 6.86 16.88 -1.02
CA GLN A 102 6.50 18.25 -0.63
C GLN A 102 6.48 18.41 0.90
N GLU A 103 5.84 17.48 1.61
CA GLU A 103 5.83 17.48 3.08
C GLU A 103 7.22 17.29 3.71
N MET A 104 8.20 16.74 2.97
CA MET A 104 9.59 16.62 3.44
C MET A 104 10.38 17.94 3.37
N LYS A 105 9.89 18.93 2.62
CA LYS A 105 10.55 20.23 2.41
C LYS A 105 10.06 21.31 3.38
N GLU A 106 8.90 21.09 3.99
CA GLU A 106 8.32 21.92 5.06
C GLU A 106 9.01 21.66 6.41
#